data_AF-N9AKX9-F1
#
_entry.id   AF-N9AKX9-F1
#
_cell.length_a   1.000
_cell.length_b   1.000
_cell.length_c   1.000
_cell.angle_alpha   90.00
_cell.angle_beta   90.00
_cell.angle_gamma   90.00
#
_symmetry.space_group_name_H-M   'P 1'
#
loop_
_entity.id
_entity.type
_entity.pdbx_description
1 polymer ?
#
loop_
_entity_poly.entity_id
_entity_poly.type
_entity_poly.pdbx_seq_one_letter_code
_entity_poly.pdbx_strand_id
1 'polypeptide(L)' 'MQQEFDYIIIGGGSAGCVLASRLSEDPTISVFWKQVGMAMPGQ' A
#
# COMPACT_ATOMS: atom_id res chain seq x y z
N MET A 1 -10.25 -13.34 -9.47
CA MET A 1 -11.09 -12.34 -8.75
C MET A 1 -10.38 -11.01 -8.84
N GLN A 2 -11.10 -9.92 -9.12
CA GLN A 2 -10.56 -8.56 -9.15
C GLN A 2 -10.88 -7.90 -7.80
N GLN A 3 -9.91 -7.25 -7.17
CA GLN A 3 -10.13 -6.44 -5.96
C GLN A 3 -10.05 -4.97 -6.37
N GLU A 4 -11.11 -4.21 -6.07
CA GLU A 4 -11.13 -2.75 -6.21
C GLU A 4 -10.65 -2.10 -4.91
N PHE A 5 -9.84 -1.05 -5.06
CA PHE A 5 -9.33 -0.24 -3.97
C PHE A 5 -9.47 1.23 -4.38
N ASP A 6 -9.79 2.09 -3.41
CA ASP A 6 -9.89 3.54 -3.63
C ASP A 6 -8.50 4.16 -3.84
N TYR A 7 -7.50 3.62 -3.14
CA TYR A 7 -6.13 4.10 -3.20
C TYR A 7 -5.12 2.95 -3.33
N ILE A 8 -4.14 3.16 -4.21
CA ILE A 8 -2.97 2.29 -4.36
C ILE A 8 -1.72 3.08 -3.99
N ILE A 9 -1.05 2.67 -2.91
CA ILE A 9 0.20 3.27 -2.45
C ILE A 9 1.36 2.41 -2.94
N ILE A 10 2.22 3.00 -3.77
CA ILE A 10 3.42 2.34 -4.31
C ILE A 10 4.65 2.87 -3.57
N GLY A 11 5.32 1.97 -2.84
CA GLY A 11 6.52 2.30 -2.07
C GLY A 11 6.26 2.26 -0.56
N GLY A 12 7.04 1.43 0.12
CA GLY A 12 6.83 1.10 1.53
C GLY A 12 7.75 1.77 2.53
N GLY A 13 8.23 2.96 2.21
CA GLY A 13 9.02 3.77 3.14
C GLY A 13 8.16 4.42 4.22
N SER A 14 8.79 5.21 5.07
CA SER A 14 8.15 5.96 6.16
C SER A 14 6.94 6.80 5.69
N ALA A 15 7.06 7.51 4.56
CA ALA A 15 5.97 8.29 3.99
C ALA A 15 4.78 7.41 3.53
N GLY A 16 5.06 6.24 2.96
CA GLY A 16 4.03 5.29 2.51
C GLY A 16 3.25 4.70 3.69
N CYS A 17 3.94 4.37 4.79
CA CYS A 17 3.29 3.88 6.01
C CYS A 17 2.42 4.94 6.68
N VAL A 18 2.86 6.20 6.72
CA VAL A 18 2.06 7.30 7.28
C VAL A 18 0.82 7.55 6.44
N LEU A 19 0.94 7.58 5.10
CA LEU A 19 -0.21 7.74 4.22
C LEU A 19 -1.21 6.59 4.33
N ALA A 20 -0.74 5.34 4.35
CA ALA A 20 -1.60 4.17 4.53
C ALA A 20 -2.34 4.24 5.87
N SER A 21 -1.62 4.56 6.95
CA SER A 21 -2.22 4.68 8.28
C SER A 21 -3.30 5.75 8.35
N ARG A 22 -3.13 6.89 7.68
CA ARG A 22 -4.14 7.98 7.68
C ARG A 22 -5.36 7.63 6.83
N LEU A 23 -5.17 7.06 5.65
CA LEU A 23 -6.28 6.67 4.79
C LEU A 23 -7.09 5.52 5.41
N SER A 24 -6.46 4.61 6.16
CA SER A 24 -7.15 3.54 6.88
C SER A 24 -7.87 3.99 8.17
N GLU A 25 -7.73 5.24 8.62
CA GLU A 25 -8.54 5.78 9.72
C GLU A 25 -10.01 5.99 9.30
N ASP A 26 -10.26 6.17 8.00
CA ASP A 26 -11.61 6.21 7.46
C ASP A 26 -12.07 4.79 7.07
N PRO A 27 -13.12 4.24 7.73
CA PRO A 27 -13.60 2.88 7.44
C PRO A 27 -14.27 2.74 6.07
N THR A 28 -14.53 3.84 5.37
CA THR A 28 -15.09 3.83 4.01
C THR A 28 -14.04 3.70 2.92
N ILE A 29 -12.75 3.81 3.27
CA ILE A 29 -11.64 3.83 2.32
C ILE A 29 -10.89 2.50 2.31
N SER A 30 -10.82 1.87 1.14
CA SER A 30 -10.03 0.67 0.91
C SER A 30 -8.66 1.01 0.32
N VAL A 31 -7.59 0.68 1.05
CA VAL A 31 -6.21 0.98 0.67
C VAL A 31 -5.46 -0.31 0.35
N PHE A 32 -4.86 -0.37 -0.84
CA PHE A 32 -3.85 -1.37 -1.16
C PHE A 32 -2.47 -0.74 -1.09
N TRP A 33 -1.54 -1.39 -0.40
CA TRP A 33 -0.16 -0.96 -0.35
C TRP A 33 0.78 -2.08 -0.77
N LYS A 34 1.74 -1.74 -1.63
CA LYS A 34 2.81 -2.63 -2.06
C LYS A 34 4.15 -1.94 -1.89
N GLN A 35 5.04 -2.58 -1.14
CA GLN A 35 6.44 -2.19 -1.11
C GLN A 35 7.09 -2.59 -2.44
N VAL A 36 7.60 -1.61 -3.18
CA VAL A 36 8.56 -1.86 -4.25
C VAL A 36 9.93 -1.98 -3.57
N GLY A 37 10.31 -3.20 -3.25
CA GLY A 37 11.61 -3.57 -2.68
C GLY A 37 12.26 -4.62 -3.58
N MET A 38 13.54 -4.37 -3.91
CA MET A 38 14.43 -5.18 -4.77
C MET A 38 14.06 -6.66 -4.85
N ALA A 39 13.76 -7.17 -6.05
CA ALA A 39 13.96 -8.59 -6.31
C ALA A 39 15.47 -8.84 -6.18
N MET A 40 15.92 -9.41 -5.07
CA MET A 40 17.17 -10.15 -5.12
C MET A 40 16.92 -11.35 -6.02
N PRO A 41 17.66 -11.55 -7.12
CA PRO A 41 17.51 -12.76 -7.90
C PRO A 41 17.96 -13.94 -7.02
N GLY A 42 17.03 -14.84 -6.65
CA GLY A 42 17.36 -16.09 -5.95
C GLY A 42 16.47 -16.52 -4.77
N GLN A 43 15.21 -16.07 -4.66
CA GLN A 43 14.21 -16.72 -3.80
C GLN A 43 12.97 -17.04 -4.63
#